data_AF-A0A3D0RMF3-F1
#
_entry.id   AF-A0A3D0RMF3-F1
#
_cell.length_a   1.000
_cell.length_b   1.000
_cell.length_c   1.000
_cell.angle_alpha   90.00
_cell.angle_beta   90.00
_cell.angle_gamma   90.00
#
_symmetry.space_group_name_H-M   'P 1'
#
loop_
_entity.id
_entity.type
_entity.pdbx_description
1 polymer ?
#
loop_
_entity_poly.entity_id
_entity_poly.type
_entity_poly.pdbx_seq_one_letter_code
_entity_poly.pdbx_strand_id
1 'polypeptide(L)'
;METFDSKKTSLYEILKSIHEGKIQLPDFQRGWVWDDNRIKGILASVAKSFPIGAVMLLENGNESIRFKTKAIEGAPEVNGKKPEMLILDGQQRLTSLYQAIISNKVVKTRNAKGYEINRWYYIDMQKALDPDTDLEEAIFSINENKIITENIGRDVVLDLTTREKEFENMMYPVSLIDEYDTWFPSFFEFWEYDKEKIKFWNEFHRRIILGFNNYSLPVIEMTKENPKEAVCQVFEKVNTGGVSLSVFELLTASFASEEFDLKEDWNHIKLKFKSYKVLDKTSEIDFIQAITLFSTYRRKVDLEQVGQKDNFPAVSAKRKEMLNLELSDYKKYRNQVLEGFIKASKILVENHIFHSRDVPYTTQLVPMAAILSQLGKDVDNMGNKTKLMRWFWCGVFGELYGSANETRYALDIVQVVDWILKDGPEPKTIYDANFVPSRLHTLRTRNSAAYKGIYAILMDDNTRDWLSGTKIDISTYFSESIDIHHIFPVAWCEKNKNTISRDEYDSIINKTPLSGRTNRIV
;
A
#
# COMPACT_ATOMS: atom_id res chain seq x y z
N MET A 1 -17.92 19.15 -16.43
CA MET A 1 -18.33 17.74 -16.57
C MET A 1 -18.28 17.14 -15.19
N GLU A 2 -19.38 16.54 -14.72
CA GLU A 2 -19.40 15.87 -13.42
C GLU A 2 -18.40 14.71 -13.48
N THR A 3 -17.44 14.69 -12.55
CA THR A 3 -16.40 13.66 -12.47
C THR A 3 -16.88 12.39 -11.76
N PHE A 4 -18.07 12.41 -11.16
CA PHE A 4 -18.69 11.29 -10.48
C PHE A 4 -20.19 11.32 -10.71
N ASP A 5 -20.77 10.15 -10.98
CA ASP A 5 -22.22 9.95 -11.01
C ASP A 5 -22.64 9.05 -9.83
N SER A 6 -23.78 9.33 -9.23
CA SER A 6 -24.36 8.53 -8.15
C SER A 6 -25.73 8.06 -8.57
N LYS A 7 -25.83 6.79 -8.93
CA LYS A 7 -27.06 6.18 -9.43
C LYS A 7 -27.49 4.98 -8.58
N LYS A 8 -28.78 4.71 -8.59
CA LYS A 8 -29.31 3.46 -8.04
C LYS A 8 -29.31 2.42 -9.16
N THR A 9 -28.62 1.31 -8.95
CA THR A 9 -28.55 0.21 -9.91
C THR A 9 -29.07 -1.06 -9.27
N SER A 10 -29.81 -1.87 -10.02
CA SER A 10 -30.30 -3.15 -9.51
C SER A 10 -29.13 -4.02 -9.09
N LEU A 11 -29.22 -4.63 -7.90
CA LEU A 11 -28.22 -5.60 -7.43
C LEU A 11 -28.06 -6.72 -8.47
N TYR A 12 -29.19 -7.20 -9.00
CA TYR A 12 -29.19 -8.30 -9.94
C TYR A 12 -28.44 -7.95 -11.25
N GLU A 13 -28.65 -6.74 -11.78
CA GLU A 13 -27.90 -6.25 -12.96
C GLU A 13 -26.39 -6.22 -12.70
N ILE A 14 -25.96 -5.81 -11.50
CA ILE A 14 -24.55 -5.80 -11.11
C ILE A 14 -24.01 -7.23 -11.05
N LEU A 15 -24.71 -8.16 -10.39
CA LEU A 15 -24.25 -9.54 -10.24
C LEU A 15 -24.22 -10.29 -11.59
N LYS A 16 -25.16 -10.01 -12.49
CA LYS A 16 -25.15 -10.53 -13.86
C LYS A 16 -24.00 -9.96 -14.68
N SER A 17 -23.72 -8.66 -14.55
CA SER A 17 -22.57 -8.02 -15.20
C SER A 17 -21.22 -8.59 -14.69
N ILE A 18 -21.15 -9.01 -13.42
CA ILE A 18 -20.04 -9.78 -12.86
C ILE A 18 -19.96 -11.15 -13.54
N HIS A 19 -21.07 -11.89 -13.64
CA HIS A 19 -21.12 -13.20 -14.29
C HIS A 19 -20.64 -13.15 -15.75
N GLU A 20 -21.06 -12.12 -16.48
CA GLU A 20 -20.67 -11.88 -17.87
C GLU A 20 -19.23 -11.36 -18.00
N GLY A 21 -18.54 -11.02 -16.91
CA GLY A 21 -17.19 -10.45 -16.94
C GLY A 21 -17.11 -9.00 -17.41
N LYS A 22 -18.22 -8.26 -17.42
CA LYS A 22 -18.26 -6.81 -17.68
C LYS A 22 -17.77 -6.01 -16.48
N ILE A 23 -18.06 -6.49 -15.27
CA ILE A 23 -17.53 -5.95 -14.02
C ILE A 23 -16.42 -6.88 -13.54
N GLN A 24 -15.22 -6.34 -13.34
CA GLN A 24 -14.05 -7.11 -12.89
C GLN A 24 -13.35 -6.44 -11.70
N LEU A 25 -12.41 -7.15 -11.09
CA LEU A 25 -11.56 -6.64 -10.03
C LEU A 25 -10.20 -6.22 -10.60
N PRO A 26 -9.63 -5.10 -10.15
CA PRO A 26 -8.20 -4.86 -10.34
C PRO A 26 -7.36 -5.94 -9.64
N ASP A 27 -6.30 -6.43 -10.28
CA ASP A 27 -5.51 -7.58 -9.81
C ASP A 27 -4.79 -7.30 -8.47
N PHE A 28 -4.49 -6.03 -8.19
CA PHE A 28 -3.89 -5.59 -6.93
C PHE A 28 -4.85 -5.62 -5.72
N GLN A 29 -6.15 -5.82 -5.91
CA GLN A 29 -7.06 -6.02 -4.79
C GLN A 29 -6.78 -7.35 -4.07
N ARG A 30 -6.91 -7.33 -2.74
CA ARG A 30 -6.72 -8.52 -1.90
C ARG A 30 -7.72 -9.64 -2.29
N GLY A 31 -7.41 -10.87 -1.91
CA GLY A 31 -8.38 -11.97 -2.00
C GLY A 31 -9.64 -11.69 -1.17
N TRP A 32 -10.70 -12.45 -1.43
CA TRP A 32 -11.91 -12.42 -0.63
C TRP A 32 -11.66 -13.07 0.74
N VAL A 33 -12.16 -12.45 1.82
CA VAL A 33 -11.84 -12.84 3.22
C VAL A 33 -13.05 -12.81 4.14
N TRP A 34 -14.27 -12.72 3.61
CA TRP A 34 -15.47 -12.75 4.44
C TRP A 34 -15.75 -14.15 4.97
N ASP A 35 -16.16 -14.20 6.24
CA ASP A 35 -16.60 -15.42 6.91
C ASP A 35 -18.09 -15.70 6.66
N ASP A 36 -18.50 -16.92 6.98
CA ASP A 36 -19.87 -17.41 6.81
C ASP A 36 -20.94 -16.54 7.49
N ASN A 37 -20.65 -15.96 8.66
CA ASN A 37 -21.62 -15.13 9.38
C ASN A 37 -21.86 -13.81 8.66
N ARG A 38 -20.80 -13.18 8.11
CA ARG A 38 -20.94 -11.96 7.31
C ARG A 38 -21.75 -12.19 6.04
N ILE A 39 -21.62 -13.36 5.42
CA ILE A 39 -22.38 -13.73 4.21
C ILE A 39 -23.87 -13.89 4.56
N LYS A 40 -24.21 -14.59 5.65
CA LYS A 40 -25.60 -14.67 6.13
C LYS A 40 -26.18 -13.29 6.46
N GLY A 41 -25.42 -12.46 7.17
CA GLY A 41 -25.86 -11.12 7.57
C GLY A 41 -26.14 -10.19 6.38
N ILE A 42 -25.30 -10.23 5.32
CA ILE A 42 -25.55 -9.42 4.12
C ILE A 42 -26.76 -9.93 3.34
N LEU A 43 -26.95 -11.25 3.23
CA LEU A 43 -28.14 -11.83 2.60
C LEU A 43 -29.40 -11.41 3.36
N ALA A 44 -29.37 -11.43 4.70
CA ALA A 44 -30.50 -11.02 5.53
C ALA A 44 -30.81 -9.53 5.35
N SER A 45 -29.78 -8.69 5.26
CA SER A 45 -29.92 -7.26 5.01
C SER A 45 -30.57 -6.99 3.65
N VAL A 46 -30.17 -7.72 2.59
CA VAL A 46 -30.79 -7.61 1.27
C VAL A 46 -32.24 -8.08 1.29
N ALA A 47 -32.53 -9.21 1.95
CA ALA A 47 -33.89 -9.73 2.10
C ALA A 47 -34.82 -8.74 2.84
N LYS A 48 -34.31 -7.99 3.83
CA LYS A 48 -35.04 -6.93 4.55
C LYS A 48 -35.11 -5.60 3.78
N SER A 49 -34.50 -5.49 2.60
CA SER A 49 -34.30 -4.22 1.88
C SER A 49 -33.55 -3.16 2.70
N PHE A 50 -32.67 -3.58 3.62
CA PHE A 50 -31.84 -2.69 4.43
C PHE A 50 -30.59 -2.25 3.66
N PRO A 51 -30.10 -1.01 3.85
CA PRO A 51 -28.96 -0.50 3.11
C PRO A 51 -27.66 -1.24 3.50
N ILE A 52 -26.99 -1.86 2.53
CA ILE A 52 -25.70 -2.55 2.73
C ILE A 52 -24.48 -1.66 2.38
N GLY A 53 -24.70 -0.35 2.26
CA GLY A 53 -23.71 0.66 1.86
C GLY A 53 -23.59 0.83 0.34
N ALA A 54 -22.98 1.94 -0.09
CA ALA A 54 -22.71 2.21 -1.50
C ALA A 54 -21.57 1.31 -2.03
N VAL A 55 -21.52 1.11 -3.35
CA VAL A 55 -20.37 0.49 -4.04
C VAL A 55 -19.77 1.50 -5.00
N MET A 56 -18.47 1.39 -5.26
CA MET A 56 -17.77 2.32 -6.14
C MET A 56 -17.15 1.60 -7.31
N LEU A 57 -17.47 2.06 -8.52
CA LEU A 57 -17.01 1.49 -9.77
C LEU A 57 -16.24 2.53 -10.59
N LEU A 58 -15.25 2.08 -11.37
CA LEU A 58 -14.49 2.89 -12.32
C LEU A 58 -14.81 2.44 -13.74
N GLU A 59 -15.25 3.37 -14.58
CA GLU A 59 -15.42 3.12 -16.01
C GLU A 59 -14.06 2.83 -16.65
N ASN A 60 -13.98 1.68 -17.33
CA ASN A 60 -12.78 1.27 -18.04
C ASN A 60 -12.72 1.95 -19.41
N GLY A 61 -11.51 2.27 -19.89
CA GLY A 61 -11.32 2.97 -21.17
C GLY A 61 -10.52 4.26 -21.08
N ASN A 62 -9.96 4.59 -19.92
CA ASN A 62 -8.96 5.63 -19.80
C ASN A 62 -7.61 5.11 -20.34
N GLU A 63 -7.06 5.75 -21.39
CA GLU A 63 -5.77 5.35 -21.97
C GLU A 63 -4.62 5.42 -20.97
N SER A 64 -4.70 6.32 -19.98
CA SER A 64 -3.68 6.55 -18.95
C SER A 64 -3.81 5.65 -17.71
N ILE A 65 -4.92 4.93 -17.57
CA ILE A 65 -5.19 4.03 -16.44
C ILE A 65 -5.46 2.62 -16.98
N ARG A 66 -4.41 1.80 -16.99
CA ARG A 66 -4.52 0.38 -17.33
C ARG A 66 -4.16 -0.43 -16.11
N PHE A 67 -5.17 -1.08 -15.53
CA PHE A 67 -4.98 -2.05 -14.47
C PHE A 67 -5.06 -3.44 -15.06
N LYS A 68 -4.17 -4.34 -14.62
CA LYS A 68 -4.41 -5.77 -14.81
C LYS A 68 -5.68 -6.15 -14.06
N THR A 69 -6.52 -6.97 -14.67
CA THR A 69 -7.83 -7.33 -14.15
C THR A 69 -7.91 -8.82 -13.87
N LYS A 70 -8.79 -9.18 -12.94
CA LYS A 70 -9.12 -10.56 -12.62
C LYS A 70 -10.63 -10.71 -12.41
N ALA A 71 -11.11 -11.94 -12.62
CA ALA A 71 -12.47 -12.31 -12.30
C ALA A 71 -12.73 -12.15 -10.79
N ILE A 72 -13.98 -11.89 -10.43
CA ILE A 72 -14.44 -12.05 -9.04
C ILE A 72 -14.37 -13.53 -8.67
N GLU A 73 -14.10 -13.82 -7.40
CA GLU A 73 -14.03 -15.20 -6.92
C GLU A 73 -15.36 -15.93 -7.15
N GLY A 74 -15.26 -17.13 -7.74
CA GLY A 74 -16.41 -17.93 -8.16
C GLY A 74 -16.95 -17.61 -9.56
N ALA A 75 -16.58 -16.47 -10.16
CA ALA A 75 -17.03 -16.08 -11.49
C ALA A 75 -16.28 -16.82 -12.61
N PRO A 76 -16.85 -16.94 -13.82
CA PRO A 76 -16.16 -17.50 -14.98
C PRO A 76 -14.83 -16.79 -15.26
N GLU A 77 -13.84 -17.53 -15.76
CA GLU A 77 -12.59 -16.93 -16.20
C GLU A 77 -12.83 -15.91 -17.31
N VAL A 78 -12.19 -14.75 -17.19
CA VAL A 78 -12.42 -13.62 -18.09
C VAL A 78 -11.78 -13.81 -19.47
N ASN A 79 -10.83 -14.75 -19.65
CA ASN A 79 -10.22 -15.11 -20.95
C ASN A 79 -9.86 -13.91 -21.85
N GLY A 80 -9.31 -12.84 -21.27
CA GLY A 80 -8.93 -11.63 -22.01
C GLY A 80 -10.08 -10.67 -22.34
N LYS A 81 -11.30 -10.93 -21.88
CA LYS A 81 -12.45 -10.02 -21.97
C LYS A 81 -12.15 -8.74 -21.22
N LYS A 82 -12.23 -7.60 -21.91
CA LYS A 82 -12.05 -6.28 -21.29
C LYS A 82 -13.29 -5.93 -20.47
N PRO A 83 -13.14 -5.53 -19.20
CA PRO A 83 -14.27 -5.05 -18.42
C PRO A 83 -14.77 -3.70 -18.93
N GLU A 84 -16.04 -3.41 -18.70
CA GLU A 84 -16.64 -2.09 -18.83
C GLU A 84 -16.43 -1.29 -17.54
N MET A 85 -16.47 -1.96 -16.38
CA MET A 85 -16.29 -1.33 -15.07
C MET A 85 -15.33 -2.14 -14.18
N LEU A 86 -14.59 -1.43 -13.32
CA LEU A 86 -13.73 -2.02 -12.29
C LEU A 86 -14.24 -1.68 -10.90
N ILE A 87 -14.31 -2.66 -10.00
CA ILE A 87 -14.73 -2.41 -8.62
C ILE A 87 -13.59 -1.75 -7.85
N LEU A 88 -13.82 -0.53 -7.35
CA LEU A 88 -12.90 0.17 -6.46
C LEU A 88 -13.23 -0.07 -4.98
N ASP A 89 -14.52 -0.18 -4.66
CA ASP A 89 -15.05 -0.51 -3.33
C ASP A 89 -16.27 -1.41 -3.39
N GLY A 90 -16.48 -2.19 -2.32
CA GLY A 90 -17.58 -3.13 -2.22
C GLY A 90 -17.23 -4.53 -2.70
N GLN A 91 -15.96 -4.81 -3.03
CA GLN A 91 -15.47 -6.12 -3.48
C GLN A 91 -16.02 -7.26 -2.62
N GLN A 92 -15.85 -7.18 -1.29
CA GLN A 92 -16.20 -8.29 -0.41
C GLN A 92 -17.71 -8.55 -0.36
N ARG A 93 -18.52 -7.49 -0.44
CA ARG A 93 -19.99 -7.54 -0.46
C ARG A 93 -20.47 -8.16 -1.78
N LEU A 94 -20.02 -7.60 -2.90
CA LEU A 94 -20.40 -8.06 -4.24
C LEU A 94 -19.93 -9.49 -4.51
N THR A 95 -18.73 -9.87 -4.06
CA THR A 95 -18.23 -11.25 -4.17
C THR A 95 -19.12 -12.24 -3.40
N SER A 96 -19.50 -11.89 -2.18
CA SER A 96 -20.35 -12.74 -1.33
C SER A 96 -21.74 -12.93 -1.93
N LEU A 97 -22.37 -11.83 -2.36
CA LEU A 97 -23.70 -11.85 -2.99
C LEU A 97 -23.68 -12.60 -4.32
N TYR A 98 -22.65 -12.38 -5.15
CA TYR A 98 -22.46 -13.11 -6.41
C TYR A 98 -22.37 -14.62 -6.18
N GLN A 99 -21.50 -15.04 -5.25
CA GLN A 99 -21.31 -16.46 -4.96
C GLN A 99 -22.57 -17.11 -4.40
N ALA A 100 -23.29 -16.44 -3.50
CA ALA A 100 -24.48 -16.99 -2.87
C ALA A 100 -25.71 -17.02 -3.80
N ILE A 101 -25.90 -16.00 -4.64
CA ILE A 101 -27.15 -15.80 -5.42
C ILE A 101 -27.03 -16.30 -6.86
N ILE A 102 -25.91 -16.04 -7.55
CA ILE A 102 -25.80 -16.26 -9.01
C ILE A 102 -24.92 -17.46 -9.37
N SER A 103 -23.87 -17.74 -8.60
CA SER A 103 -22.84 -18.70 -9.05
C SER A 103 -23.34 -20.14 -9.22
N ASN A 104 -24.45 -20.48 -8.56
CA ASN A 104 -25.00 -21.83 -8.43
C ASN A 104 -23.93 -22.90 -8.08
N LYS A 105 -22.94 -22.50 -7.30
CA LYS A 105 -21.83 -23.33 -6.83
C LYS A 105 -21.73 -23.24 -5.31
N VAL A 106 -21.11 -24.27 -4.72
CA VAL A 106 -20.77 -24.24 -3.30
C VAL A 106 -19.77 -23.10 -3.02
N VAL A 107 -20.05 -22.32 -1.98
CA VAL A 107 -19.26 -21.14 -1.62
C VAL A 107 -18.10 -21.57 -0.73
N LYS A 108 -16.87 -21.28 -1.16
CA LYS A 108 -15.64 -21.59 -0.42
C LYS A 108 -15.26 -20.46 0.53
N THR A 109 -15.82 -20.43 1.74
CA THR A 109 -15.64 -19.34 2.72
C THR A 109 -14.80 -19.78 3.93
N ARG A 110 -14.77 -18.95 4.98
CA ARG A 110 -14.11 -19.24 6.26
C ARG A 110 -15.13 -19.24 7.40
N ASN A 111 -14.88 -20.06 8.42
CA ASN A 111 -15.64 -19.95 9.67
C ASN A 111 -15.09 -18.81 10.55
N ALA A 112 -15.76 -18.53 11.67
CA ALA A 112 -15.34 -17.50 12.63
C ALA A 112 -13.94 -17.72 13.24
N LYS A 113 -13.38 -18.94 13.13
CA LYS A 113 -12.03 -19.29 13.58
C LYS A 113 -10.99 -19.23 12.44
N GLY A 114 -11.39 -18.86 11.23
CA GLY A 114 -10.51 -18.70 10.06
C GLY A 114 -10.26 -19.97 9.24
N TYR A 115 -10.88 -21.11 9.56
CA TYR A 115 -10.75 -22.34 8.78
C TYR A 115 -11.61 -22.28 7.53
N GLU A 116 -11.08 -22.78 6.42
CA GLU A 116 -11.80 -22.90 5.15
C GLU A 116 -12.93 -23.93 5.25
N ILE A 117 -14.10 -23.55 4.71
CA ILE A 117 -15.32 -24.34 4.72
C ILE A 117 -16.10 -24.14 3.41
N ASN A 118 -16.79 -25.18 2.97
CA ASN A 118 -17.66 -25.13 1.80
C ASN A 118 -19.12 -25.10 2.25
N ARG A 119 -19.88 -24.10 1.77
CA ARG A 119 -21.25 -23.83 2.22
C ARG A 119 -22.24 -23.59 1.09
N TRP A 120 -23.44 -24.13 1.26
CA TRP A 120 -24.65 -23.71 0.56
C TRP A 120 -25.47 -22.81 1.48
N TYR A 121 -26.12 -21.80 0.93
CA TYR A 121 -26.97 -20.86 1.68
C TYR A 121 -28.45 -21.14 1.41
N TYR A 122 -29.23 -21.22 2.49
CA TYR A 122 -30.66 -21.51 2.47
C TYR A 122 -31.42 -20.50 3.32
N ILE A 123 -32.70 -20.33 2.98
CA ILE A 123 -33.68 -19.56 3.74
C ILE A 123 -34.70 -20.56 4.27
N ASP A 124 -34.80 -20.67 5.59
CA ASP A 124 -35.91 -21.35 6.26
C ASP A 124 -37.18 -20.52 6.02
N MET A 125 -38.07 -21.03 5.16
CA MET A 125 -39.23 -20.27 4.72
C MET A 125 -40.22 -20.04 5.87
N GLN A 126 -40.30 -20.96 6.83
CA GLN A 126 -41.21 -20.85 7.97
C GLN A 126 -40.74 -19.75 8.91
N LYS A 127 -39.46 -19.79 9.29
CA LYS A 127 -38.84 -18.73 10.12
C LYS A 127 -38.85 -17.38 9.43
N ALA A 128 -38.65 -17.34 8.12
CA ALA A 128 -38.66 -16.08 7.38
C ALA A 128 -40.04 -15.38 7.36
N LEU A 129 -41.12 -16.15 7.52
CA LEU A 129 -42.48 -15.63 7.58
C LEU A 129 -42.99 -15.40 9.01
N ASP A 130 -42.34 -15.97 10.01
CA ASP A 130 -42.63 -15.73 11.41
C ASP A 130 -42.38 -14.26 11.80
N PRO A 131 -43.38 -13.53 12.34
CA PRO A 131 -43.18 -12.16 12.82
C PRO A 131 -42.27 -12.06 14.07
N ASP A 132 -42.12 -13.14 14.85
CA ASP A 132 -41.37 -13.14 16.10
C ASP A 132 -39.90 -13.57 15.92
N THR A 133 -39.52 -14.05 14.73
CA THR A 133 -38.16 -14.48 14.40
C THR A 133 -37.40 -13.39 13.62
N ASP A 134 -36.14 -13.13 14.00
CA ASP A 134 -35.27 -12.28 13.18
C ASP A 134 -34.95 -13.00 11.86
N LEU A 135 -35.20 -12.35 10.72
CA LEU A 135 -34.88 -12.91 9.40
C LEU A 135 -33.41 -13.33 9.24
N GLU A 136 -32.48 -12.73 9.99
CA GLU A 136 -31.08 -13.18 10.02
C GLU A 136 -30.93 -14.62 10.55
N GLU A 137 -31.81 -15.06 11.46
CA GLU A 137 -31.87 -16.44 11.96
C GLU A 137 -32.54 -17.40 10.97
N ALA A 138 -33.34 -16.89 10.04
CA ALA A 138 -33.94 -17.68 8.97
C ALA A 138 -32.92 -18.02 7.86
N ILE A 139 -31.85 -17.24 7.72
CA ILE A 139 -30.79 -17.50 6.75
C ILE A 139 -29.68 -18.32 7.40
N PHE A 140 -29.45 -19.52 6.89
CA PHE A 140 -28.42 -20.41 7.42
C PHE A 140 -27.58 -21.02 6.30
N SER A 141 -26.45 -21.60 6.71
CA SER A 141 -25.51 -22.26 5.83
C SER A 141 -25.40 -23.74 6.15
N ILE A 142 -25.43 -24.59 5.12
CA ILE A 142 -25.28 -26.04 5.23
C ILE A 142 -24.00 -26.48 4.51
N ASN A 143 -23.42 -27.61 4.90
CA ASN A 143 -22.20 -28.13 4.27
C ASN A 143 -22.42 -28.50 2.79
N GLU A 144 -21.33 -28.77 2.08
CA GLU A 144 -21.33 -29.14 0.66
C GLU A 144 -22.24 -30.34 0.32
N ASN A 145 -22.44 -31.26 1.28
CA ASN A 145 -23.28 -32.45 1.15
C ASN A 145 -24.76 -32.17 1.40
N LYS A 146 -25.14 -30.95 1.79
CA LYS A 146 -26.51 -30.54 2.11
C LYS A 146 -27.17 -31.38 3.21
N ILE A 147 -26.37 -31.88 4.17
CA ILE A 147 -26.86 -32.68 5.31
C ILE A 147 -26.33 -32.11 6.63
N ILE A 148 -27.20 -31.90 7.60
CA ILE A 148 -26.85 -31.60 9.00
C ILE A 148 -27.04 -32.88 9.82
N THR A 149 -26.01 -33.23 10.59
CA THR A 149 -26.06 -34.36 11.52
C THR A 149 -25.70 -33.94 12.93
N GLU A 150 -26.27 -34.64 13.90
CA GLU A 150 -25.90 -34.58 15.32
C GLU A 150 -25.26 -35.89 15.77
N ASN A 151 -24.83 -35.96 17.04
CA ASN A 151 -24.25 -37.16 17.66
C ASN A 151 -23.08 -37.78 16.87
N ILE A 152 -22.15 -36.93 16.41
CA ILE A 152 -20.96 -37.34 15.63
C ILE A 152 -21.37 -38.05 14.34
N GLY A 153 -22.33 -37.49 13.60
CA GLY A 153 -22.70 -37.98 12.27
C GLY A 153 -23.66 -39.16 12.25
N ARG A 154 -24.27 -39.52 13.40
CA ARG A 154 -25.17 -40.68 13.50
C ARG A 154 -26.61 -40.35 13.17
N ASP A 155 -27.07 -39.18 13.59
CA ASP A 155 -28.47 -38.77 13.44
C ASP A 155 -28.56 -37.63 12.44
N VAL A 156 -29.30 -37.84 11.35
CA VAL A 156 -29.57 -36.80 10.34
C VAL A 156 -30.66 -35.89 10.88
N VAL A 157 -30.32 -34.62 11.10
CA VAL A 157 -31.23 -33.59 11.60
C VAL A 157 -31.91 -32.86 10.46
N LEU A 158 -31.20 -32.66 9.35
CA LEU A 158 -31.72 -31.99 8.17
C LEU A 158 -31.06 -32.55 6.93
N ASP A 159 -31.83 -32.88 5.92
CA ASP A 159 -31.36 -33.42 4.65
C ASP A 159 -31.99 -32.63 3.51
N LEU A 160 -31.16 -31.96 2.71
CA LEU A 160 -31.56 -31.12 1.58
C LEU A 160 -30.89 -31.61 0.27
N THR A 161 -30.52 -32.89 0.19
CA THR A 161 -29.78 -33.42 -0.96
C THR A 161 -30.56 -33.38 -2.27
N THR A 162 -31.89 -33.47 -2.20
CA THR A 162 -32.78 -33.45 -3.37
C THR A 162 -33.82 -32.33 -3.25
N ARG A 163 -34.44 -31.99 -4.38
CA ARG A 163 -35.43 -30.91 -4.42
C ARG A 163 -36.67 -31.22 -3.57
N GLU A 164 -37.10 -32.48 -3.59
CA GLU A 164 -38.22 -32.97 -2.79
C GLU A 164 -37.95 -32.76 -1.31
N LYS A 165 -36.74 -33.08 -0.83
CA LYS A 165 -36.37 -32.86 0.57
C LYS A 165 -36.28 -31.38 0.93
N GLU A 166 -35.85 -30.51 0.00
CA GLU A 166 -35.93 -29.06 0.20
C GLU A 166 -37.39 -28.60 0.39
N PHE A 167 -38.32 -29.15 -0.40
CA PHE A 167 -39.75 -28.84 -0.29
C PHE A 167 -40.37 -29.37 1.01
N GLU A 168 -40.07 -30.63 1.38
CA GLU A 168 -40.53 -31.26 2.63
C GLU A 168 -40.12 -30.45 3.86
N ASN A 169 -38.85 -30.01 3.88
CA ASN A 169 -38.29 -29.23 4.98
C ASN A 169 -38.59 -27.73 4.88
N MET A 170 -39.30 -27.27 3.83
CA MET A 170 -39.63 -25.86 3.59
C MET A 170 -38.39 -24.95 3.55
N MET A 171 -37.32 -25.42 2.89
CA MET A 171 -36.04 -24.73 2.77
C MET A 171 -35.84 -24.22 1.35
N TYR A 172 -35.64 -22.91 1.19
CA TYR A 172 -35.42 -22.27 -0.10
C TYR A 172 -33.93 -22.02 -0.37
N PRO A 173 -33.34 -22.56 -1.44
CA PRO A 173 -31.94 -22.29 -1.77
C PRO A 173 -31.74 -20.86 -2.30
N VAL A 174 -30.82 -20.12 -1.69
CA VAL A 174 -30.52 -18.73 -2.06
C VAL A 174 -30.05 -18.60 -3.52
N SER A 175 -29.39 -19.64 -4.05
CA SER A 175 -28.91 -19.67 -5.44
C SER A 175 -30.01 -19.71 -6.51
N LEU A 176 -31.28 -19.86 -6.10
CA LEU A 176 -32.43 -19.87 -7.00
C LEU A 176 -33.37 -18.68 -6.77
N ILE A 177 -32.92 -17.65 -6.04
CA ILE A 177 -33.68 -16.41 -5.90
C ILE A 177 -34.02 -15.80 -7.26
N ASP A 178 -33.08 -15.89 -8.21
CA ASP A 178 -33.28 -15.37 -9.56
C ASP A 178 -34.12 -16.31 -10.45
N GLU A 179 -33.93 -17.61 -10.29
CA GLU A 179 -34.66 -18.64 -11.05
C GLU A 179 -35.92 -19.10 -10.29
N TYR A 180 -36.53 -18.22 -9.50
CA TYR A 180 -37.67 -18.57 -8.64
C TYR A 180 -38.88 -19.06 -9.45
N ASP A 181 -39.04 -18.54 -10.67
CA ASP A 181 -40.06 -18.90 -11.64
C ASP A 181 -39.95 -20.34 -12.13
N THR A 182 -38.75 -20.92 -12.09
CA THR A 182 -38.51 -22.34 -12.35
C THR A 182 -38.72 -23.21 -11.11
N TRP A 183 -38.53 -22.66 -9.91
CA TRP A 183 -38.57 -23.41 -8.65
C TRP A 183 -40.00 -23.62 -8.13
N PHE A 184 -40.82 -22.56 -8.11
CA PHE A 184 -42.14 -22.63 -7.49
C PHE A 184 -43.14 -23.57 -8.16
N PRO A 185 -43.12 -23.80 -9.50
CA PRO A 185 -44.04 -24.74 -10.13
C PRO A 185 -43.86 -26.17 -9.59
N SER A 186 -42.60 -26.61 -9.43
CA SER A 186 -42.29 -27.92 -8.86
C SER A 186 -42.65 -28.00 -7.37
N PHE A 187 -42.53 -26.90 -6.62
CA PHE A 187 -42.99 -26.84 -5.23
C PHE A 187 -44.51 -27.04 -5.13
N PHE A 188 -45.29 -26.42 -6.02
CA PHE A 188 -46.74 -26.61 -6.05
C PHE A 188 -47.14 -28.02 -6.47
N GLU A 189 -46.47 -28.59 -7.46
CA GLU A 189 -46.70 -29.97 -7.90
C GLU A 189 -46.43 -30.96 -6.77
N PHE A 190 -45.31 -30.80 -6.04
CA PHE A 190 -44.96 -31.64 -4.90
C PHE A 190 -46.03 -31.65 -3.79
N TRP A 191 -46.66 -30.50 -3.54
CA TRP A 191 -47.74 -30.37 -2.56
C TRP A 191 -49.14 -30.55 -3.17
N GLU A 192 -49.24 -31.15 -4.36
CA GLU A 192 -50.51 -31.42 -5.06
C GLU A 192 -51.41 -30.18 -5.20
N TYR A 193 -50.81 -29.00 -5.43
CA TYR A 193 -51.47 -27.71 -5.51
C TYR A 193 -52.28 -27.33 -4.25
N ASP A 194 -51.80 -27.74 -3.07
CA ASP A 194 -52.40 -27.37 -1.79
C ASP A 194 -52.57 -25.85 -1.63
N LYS A 195 -53.79 -25.44 -1.29
CA LYS A 195 -54.17 -24.03 -1.23
C LYS A 195 -53.41 -23.24 -0.15
N GLU A 196 -53.10 -23.85 0.99
CA GLU A 196 -52.36 -23.21 2.07
C GLU A 196 -50.88 -23.06 1.70
N LYS A 197 -50.29 -24.06 1.02
CA LYS A 197 -48.92 -23.98 0.49
C LYS A 197 -48.77 -22.92 -0.59
N ILE A 198 -49.77 -22.76 -1.46
CA ILE A 198 -49.79 -21.67 -2.46
C ILE A 198 -49.85 -20.30 -1.78
N LYS A 199 -50.72 -20.11 -0.78
CA LYS A 199 -50.77 -18.86 0.00
C LYS A 199 -49.44 -18.58 0.71
N PHE A 200 -48.85 -19.61 1.31
CA PHE A 200 -47.56 -19.52 1.98
C PHE A 200 -46.45 -19.07 1.03
N TRP A 201 -46.35 -19.68 -0.15
CA TRP A 201 -45.41 -19.25 -1.18
C TRP A 201 -45.65 -17.80 -1.61
N ASN A 202 -46.90 -17.42 -1.85
CA ASN A 202 -47.20 -16.05 -2.29
C ASN A 202 -46.74 -15.00 -1.26
N GLU A 203 -46.90 -15.30 0.03
CA GLU A 203 -46.42 -14.44 1.11
C GLU A 203 -44.89 -14.44 1.22
N PHE A 204 -44.25 -15.61 1.11
CA PHE A 204 -42.79 -15.74 1.06
C PHE A 204 -42.19 -14.97 -0.12
N HIS A 205 -42.76 -15.13 -1.31
CA HIS A 205 -42.37 -14.42 -2.52
C HIS A 205 -42.49 -12.90 -2.33
N ARG A 206 -43.63 -12.44 -1.79
CA ARG A 206 -43.89 -11.02 -1.55
C ARG A 206 -42.93 -10.40 -0.54
N ARG A 207 -42.63 -11.11 0.55
CA ARG A 207 -41.82 -10.58 1.66
C ARG A 207 -40.32 -10.72 1.43
N ILE A 208 -39.88 -11.83 0.83
CA ILE A 208 -38.47 -12.21 0.73
C ILE A 208 -37.96 -12.08 -0.70
N ILE A 209 -38.53 -12.80 -1.66
CA ILE A 209 -38.02 -12.83 -3.05
C ILE A 209 -38.08 -11.45 -3.70
N LEU A 210 -39.19 -10.71 -3.54
CA LEU A 210 -39.28 -9.33 -4.01
C LEU A 210 -38.29 -8.38 -3.32
N GLY A 211 -37.89 -8.67 -2.08
CA GLY A 211 -36.86 -7.92 -1.37
C GLY A 211 -35.52 -8.01 -2.09
N PHE A 212 -35.13 -9.21 -2.54
CA PHE A 212 -33.93 -9.41 -3.36
C PHE A 212 -34.07 -8.82 -4.77
N ASN A 213 -35.17 -9.12 -5.47
CA ASN A 213 -35.35 -8.75 -6.88
C ASN A 213 -35.45 -7.24 -7.10
N ASN A 214 -36.05 -6.52 -6.16
CA ASN A 214 -36.19 -5.06 -6.22
C ASN A 214 -35.03 -4.32 -5.53
N TYR A 215 -34.05 -5.06 -4.97
CA TYR A 215 -32.96 -4.44 -4.24
C TYR A 215 -32.08 -3.62 -5.18
N SER A 216 -31.95 -2.32 -4.88
CA SER A 216 -31.10 -1.40 -5.63
C SER A 216 -29.95 -0.90 -4.76
N LEU A 217 -28.74 -0.99 -5.29
CA LEU A 217 -27.53 -0.52 -4.66
C LEU A 217 -27.23 0.93 -5.08
N PRO A 218 -26.83 1.81 -4.15
CA PRO A 218 -26.18 3.06 -4.50
C PRO A 218 -24.81 2.75 -5.13
N VAL A 219 -24.64 3.13 -6.40
CA VAL A 219 -23.40 2.98 -7.16
C VAL A 219 -22.82 4.37 -7.41
N ILE A 220 -21.58 4.57 -6.96
CA ILE A 220 -20.78 5.75 -7.28
C ILE A 220 -19.87 5.38 -8.44
N GLU A 221 -20.08 5.98 -9.61
CA GLU A 221 -19.30 5.72 -10.81
C GLU A 221 -18.27 6.83 -11.03
N MET A 222 -17.01 6.43 -11.11
CA MET A 222 -15.92 7.28 -11.58
C MET A 222 -15.82 7.13 -13.10
N THR A 223 -16.00 8.23 -13.81
CA THR A 223 -15.88 8.23 -15.28
C THR A 223 -14.42 8.06 -15.70
N LYS A 224 -14.21 7.59 -16.94
CA LYS A 224 -12.85 7.40 -17.49
C LYS A 224 -12.04 8.70 -17.63
N GLU A 225 -12.68 9.87 -17.64
CA GLU A 225 -12.00 11.17 -17.70
C GLU A 225 -11.33 11.56 -16.38
N ASN A 226 -11.59 10.84 -15.28
CA ASN A 226 -10.94 11.09 -14.00
C ASN A 226 -9.42 10.93 -14.13
N PRO A 227 -8.63 11.88 -13.59
CA PRO A 227 -7.19 11.74 -13.58
C PRO A 227 -6.80 10.54 -12.70
N LYS A 228 -5.73 9.83 -13.10
CA LYS A 228 -5.18 8.69 -12.36
C LYS A 228 -5.00 8.98 -10.88
N GLU A 229 -4.52 10.18 -10.55
CA GLU A 229 -4.35 10.62 -9.16
C GLU A 229 -5.66 10.63 -8.36
N ALA A 230 -6.78 11.10 -8.93
CA ALA A 230 -8.06 11.13 -8.25
C ALA A 230 -8.59 9.71 -7.98
N VAL A 231 -8.51 8.83 -8.99
CA VAL A 231 -8.86 7.40 -8.85
C VAL A 231 -8.06 6.76 -7.72
N CYS A 232 -6.75 7.01 -7.68
CA CYS A 232 -5.85 6.45 -6.68
C CYS A 232 -6.15 6.99 -5.27
N GLN A 233 -6.40 8.30 -5.12
CA GLN A 233 -6.73 8.89 -3.82
C GLN A 233 -8.07 8.39 -3.28
N VAL A 234 -9.06 8.28 -4.15
CA VAL A 234 -10.37 7.73 -3.77
C VAL A 234 -10.21 6.27 -3.34
N PHE A 235 -9.45 5.48 -4.09
CA PHE A 235 -9.13 4.11 -3.71
C PHE A 235 -8.45 4.03 -2.34
N GLU A 236 -7.42 4.85 -2.07
CA GLU A 236 -6.71 4.88 -0.77
C GLU A 236 -7.66 5.23 0.38
N LYS A 237 -8.53 6.22 0.22
CA LYS A 237 -9.46 6.66 1.26
C LYS A 237 -10.54 5.62 1.55
N VAL A 238 -11.08 4.98 0.53
CA VAL A 238 -12.15 4.00 0.70
C VAL A 238 -11.59 2.66 1.22
N ASN A 239 -10.34 2.32 0.90
CA ASN A 239 -9.64 1.15 1.43
C ASN A 239 -8.95 1.39 2.78
N THR A 240 -9.45 2.31 3.62
CA THR A 240 -8.87 2.64 4.94
C THR A 240 -8.91 1.48 5.94
N GLY A 241 -9.68 0.41 5.69
CA GLY A 241 -9.62 -0.88 6.41
C GLY A 241 -8.71 -1.94 5.77
N GLY A 242 -8.02 -1.64 4.66
CA GLY A 242 -7.15 -2.51 3.86
C GLY A 242 -5.68 -2.01 3.77
N VAL A 243 -4.85 -2.63 2.91
CA VAL A 243 -3.48 -2.12 2.65
C VAL A 243 -3.67 -0.82 1.86
N SER A 244 -3.13 0.30 2.35
CA SER A 244 -3.09 1.55 1.58
C SER A 244 -2.27 1.33 0.29
N LEU A 245 -2.86 1.56 -0.88
CA LEU A 245 -2.12 1.45 -2.14
C LEU A 245 -1.07 2.56 -2.22
N SER A 246 0.19 2.21 -2.01
CA SER A 246 1.29 3.14 -2.20
C SER A 246 1.46 3.52 -3.68
N VAL A 247 2.18 4.62 -3.94
CA VAL A 247 2.59 5.03 -5.30
C VAL A 247 3.25 3.87 -6.06
N PHE A 248 4.03 3.05 -5.35
CA PHE A 248 4.70 1.88 -5.90
C PHE A 248 3.73 0.80 -6.40
N GLU A 249 2.68 0.50 -5.64
CA GLU A 249 1.70 -0.53 -6.03
C GLU A 249 0.87 -0.06 -7.23
N LEU A 250 0.55 1.23 -7.30
CA LEU A 250 -0.15 1.84 -8.44
C LEU A 250 0.71 1.84 -9.71
N LEU A 251 2.00 2.13 -9.59
CA LEU A 251 2.94 1.99 -10.71
C LEU A 251 3.13 0.54 -11.12
N THR A 252 3.19 -0.39 -10.17
CA THR A 252 3.28 -1.83 -10.44
C THR A 252 2.09 -2.27 -11.29
N ALA A 253 0.87 -1.88 -10.91
CA ALA A 253 -0.33 -2.18 -11.67
C ALA A 253 -0.31 -1.58 -13.08
N SER A 254 0.19 -0.34 -13.20
CA SER A 254 0.35 0.36 -14.49
C SER A 254 1.34 -0.35 -15.41
N PHE A 255 2.53 -0.69 -14.91
CA PHE A 255 3.60 -1.32 -15.68
C PHE A 255 3.29 -2.78 -16.02
N ALA A 256 2.51 -3.47 -15.19
CA ALA A 256 2.04 -4.82 -15.49
C ALA A 256 1.19 -4.88 -16.77
N SER A 257 0.48 -3.79 -17.12
CA SER A 257 -0.26 -3.71 -18.39
C SER A 257 0.64 -3.68 -19.64
N GLU A 258 1.92 -3.38 -19.45
CA GLU A 258 2.98 -3.40 -20.47
C GLU A 258 3.95 -4.59 -20.25
N GLU A 259 3.46 -5.65 -19.58
CA GLU A 259 4.21 -6.90 -19.29
C GLU A 259 5.50 -6.68 -18.49
N PHE A 260 5.52 -5.69 -17.59
CA PHE A 260 6.65 -5.44 -16.70
C PHE A 260 6.28 -5.57 -15.23
N ASP A 261 6.94 -6.51 -14.53
CA ASP A 261 6.81 -6.69 -13.09
C ASP A 261 7.78 -5.77 -12.33
N LEU A 262 7.26 -4.63 -11.87
CA LEU A 262 8.02 -3.66 -11.08
C LEU A 262 8.44 -4.22 -9.71
N LYS A 263 7.65 -5.12 -9.13
CA LYS A 263 7.92 -5.70 -7.81
C LYS A 263 9.09 -6.69 -7.90
N GLU A 264 9.13 -7.50 -8.94
CA GLU A 264 10.27 -8.37 -9.23
C GLU A 264 11.54 -7.56 -9.49
N ASP A 265 11.47 -6.50 -10.30
CA ASP A 265 12.63 -5.63 -10.56
C ASP A 265 13.15 -4.96 -9.28
N TRP A 266 12.25 -4.45 -8.42
CA TRP A 266 12.65 -3.91 -7.12
C TRP A 266 13.35 -4.94 -6.24
N ASN A 267 12.89 -6.20 -6.21
CA ASN A 267 13.57 -7.25 -5.46
C ASN A 267 15.00 -7.47 -5.97
N HIS A 268 15.22 -7.43 -7.29
CA HIS A 268 16.57 -7.49 -7.87
C HIS A 268 17.44 -6.30 -7.48
N ILE A 269 16.89 -5.08 -7.46
CA ILE A 269 17.59 -3.87 -7.00
C ILE A 269 17.95 -3.98 -5.52
N LYS A 270 17.01 -4.42 -4.69
CA LYS A 270 17.20 -4.61 -3.24
C LYS A 270 18.30 -5.64 -2.95
N LEU A 271 18.41 -6.70 -3.75
CA LEU A 271 19.52 -7.65 -3.65
C LEU A 271 20.87 -6.99 -3.92
N LYS A 272 20.97 -6.06 -4.87
CA LYS A 272 22.19 -5.29 -5.13
C LYS A 272 22.50 -4.31 -3.98
N PHE A 273 21.48 -3.71 -3.37
CA PHE A 273 21.64 -2.82 -2.21
C PHE A 273 22.11 -3.55 -0.95
N LYS A 274 21.86 -4.86 -0.82
CA LYS A 274 22.25 -5.66 0.36
C LYS A 274 23.75 -5.59 0.70
N SER A 275 24.62 -5.36 -0.29
CA SER A 275 26.06 -5.20 -0.08
C SER A 275 26.45 -3.85 0.53
N TYR A 276 25.51 -2.92 0.63
CA TYR A 276 25.72 -1.52 1.02
C TYR A 276 24.86 -1.18 2.24
N LYS A 277 25.40 -1.37 3.45
CA LYS A 277 24.66 -1.22 4.73
C LYS A 277 23.99 0.14 4.93
N VAL A 278 24.50 1.19 4.28
CA VAL A 278 23.89 2.54 4.25
C VAL A 278 22.50 2.52 3.62
N LEU A 279 22.27 1.64 2.63
CA LEU A 279 21.04 1.56 1.84
C LEU A 279 20.01 0.58 2.40
N ASP A 280 20.28 -0.08 3.55
CA ASP A 280 19.39 -1.11 4.11
C ASP A 280 17.95 -0.63 4.37
N LYS A 281 17.77 0.67 4.63
CA LYS A 281 16.46 1.30 4.87
C LYS A 281 15.88 2.04 3.66
N THR A 282 16.55 2.01 2.51
CA THR A 282 16.04 2.63 1.29
C THR A 282 14.80 1.86 0.82
N SER A 283 13.68 2.55 0.69
CA SER A 283 12.41 1.98 0.26
C SER A 283 12.25 1.99 -1.26
N GLU A 284 11.30 1.20 -1.75
CA GLU A 284 10.86 1.25 -3.14
C GLU A 284 10.39 2.65 -3.55
N ILE A 285 9.76 3.40 -2.64
CA ILE A 285 9.29 4.76 -2.90
C ILE A 285 10.47 5.70 -3.09
N ASP A 286 11.52 5.61 -2.26
CA ASP A 286 12.74 6.42 -2.41
C ASP A 286 13.39 6.21 -3.78
N PHE A 287 13.42 4.95 -4.25
CA PHE A 287 14.01 4.60 -5.54
C PHE A 287 13.17 5.14 -6.72
N ILE A 288 11.84 4.95 -6.67
CA ILE A 288 10.93 5.52 -7.67
C ILE A 288 11.04 7.05 -7.68
N GLN A 289 11.06 7.68 -6.50
CA GLN A 289 11.16 9.12 -6.38
C GLN A 289 12.45 9.67 -7.00
N ALA A 290 13.58 8.98 -6.79
CA ALA A 290 14.85 9.34 -7.42
C ALA A 290 14.81 9.18 -8.95
N ILE A 291 14.19 8.12 -9.47
CA ILE A 291 13.99 7.93 -10.91
C ILE A 291 13.10 9.02 -11.49
N THR A 292 11.98 9.34 -10.85
CA THR A 292 11.08 10.42 -11.29
C THR A 292 11.79 11.77 -11.30
N LEU A 293 12.54 12.07 -10.23
CA LEU A 293 13.33 13.29 -10.13
C LEU A 293 14.34 13.39 -11.27
N PHE A 294 15.10 12.32 -11.50
CA PHE A 294 16.12 12.28 -12.54
C PHE A 294 15.50 12.34 -13.95
N SER A 295 14.42 11.61 -14.19
CA SER A 295 13.70 11.62 -15.48
C SER A 295 13.18 13.02 -15.82
N THR A 296 12.47 13.68 -14.90
CA THR A 296 11.93 15.03 -15.13
C THR A 296 13.05 16.06 -15.33
N TYR A 297 14.16 15.94 -14.60
CA TYR A 297 15.37 16.72 -14.82
C TYR A 297 15.98 16.49 -16.21
N ARG A 298 16.13 15.23 -16.64
CA ARG A 298 16.67 14.89 -17.97
C ARG A 298 15.81 15.44 -19.09
N ARG A 299 14.48 15.34 -18.99
CA ARG A 299 13.56 15.93 -19.97
C ARG A 299 13.78 17.44 -20.10
N LYS A 300 13.96 18.16 -18.98
CA LYS A 300 14.30 19.60 -19.00
C LYS A 300 15.64 19.85 -19.72
N VAL A 301 16.70 19.13 -19.35
CA VAL A 301 18.03 19.30 -19.96
C VAL A 301 18.01 18.99 -21.47
N ASP A 302 17.32 17.94 -21.88
CA ASP A 302 17.23 17.54 -23.29
C ASP A 302 16.50 18.64 -24.11
N LEU A 303 15.46 19.27 -23.57
CA LEU A 303 14.75 20.38 -24.22
C LEU A 303 15.59 21.66 -24.30
N GLU A 304 16.38 21.96 -23.27
CA GLU A 304 17.33 23.09 -23.27
C GLU A 304 18.38 22.93 -24.39
N GLN A 305 18.86 21.70 -24.61
CA GLN A 305 19.85 21.40 -25.66
C GLN A 305 19.29 21.56 -27.07
N VAL A 306 18.00 21.30 -27.27
CA VAL A 306 17.31 21.48 -28.57
C VAL A 306 16.94 22.95 -28.83
N GLY A 307 17.27 23.87 -27.90
CA GLY A 307 17.13 25.31 -28.10
C GLY A 307 15.74 25.87 -27.79
N GLN A 308 14.86 25.09 -27.17
CA GLN A 308 13.58 25.59 -26.67
C GLN A 308 13.87 26.49 -25.46
N LYS A 309 13.39 27.74 -25.48
CA LYS A 309 13.68 28.74 -24.43
C LYS A 309 12.53 28.97 -23.44
N ASP A 310 11.31 28.58 -23.80
CA ASP A 310 10.11 28.86 -23.03
C ASP A 310 9.34 27.59 -22.67
N ASN A 311 8.72 27.61 -21.47
CA ASN A 311 7.79 26.60 -20.96
C ASN A 311 8.38 25.20 -20.73
N PHE A 312 9.53 25.10 -20.05
CA PHE A 312 10.10 23.82 -19.65
C PHE A 312 9.16 23.06 -18.69
N PRO A 313 9.03 21.73 -18.83
CA PRO A 313 8.36 20.92 -17.84
C PRO A 313 9.08 21.07 -16.49
N ALA A 314 8.30 21.24 -15.42
CA ALA A 314 8.85 21.39 -14.08
C ALA A 314 9.59 20.11 -13.67
N VAL A 315 10.81 20.28 -13.13
CA VAL A 315 11.50 19.20 -12.42
C VAL A 315 10.74 18.94 -11.12
N SER A 316 10.29 17.71 -10.91
CA SER A 316 9.49 17.35 -9.74
C SER A 316 9.55 15.86 -9.50
N ALA A 317 9.46 15.49 -8.22
CA ALA A 317 9.28 14.12 -7.76
C ALA A 317 8.12 14.03 -6.76
N LYS A 318 7.14 14.93 -6.90
CA LYS A 318 5.90 14.86 -6.15
C LYS A 318 5.08 13.66 -6.61
N ARG A 319 4.10 13.30 -5.80
CA ARG A 319 3.21 12.16 -6.04
C ARG A 319 2.64 12.13 -7.45
N LYS A 320 2.14 13.27 -7.95
CA LYS A 320 1.60 13.39 -9.30
C LYS A 320 2.60 12.95 -10.37
N GLU A 321 3.82 13.45 -10.32
CA GLU A 321 4.86 13.08 -11.29
C GLU A 321 5.33 11.63 -11.13
N MET A 322 5.36 11.10 -9.89
CA MET A 322 5.68 9.68 -9.69
C MET A 322 4.62 8.78 -10.32
N LEU A 323 3.32 9.08 -10.17
CA LEU A 323 2.24 8.29 -10.77
C LEU A 323 2.21 8.36 -12.30
N ASN A 324 2.77 9.43 -12.87
CA ASN A 324 2.91 9.67 -14.31
C ASN A 324 4.28 9.23 -14.86
N LEU A 325 5.09 8.52 -14.06
CA LEU A 325 6.34 7.94 -14.55
C LEU A 325 6.02 6.85 -15.59
N GLU A 326 6.50 7.04 -16.81
CA GLU A 326 6.33 6.07 -17.90
C GLU A 326 7.33 4.91 -17.77
N LEU A 327 6.93 3.73 -18.24
CA LEU A 327 7.79 2.54 -18.21
C LEU A 327 9.07 2.72 -19.05
N SER A 328 8.96 3.44 -20.17
CA SER A 328 10.06 3.82 -21.05
C SER A 328 11.17 4.55 -20.27
N ASP A 329 10.80 5.59 -19.52
CA ASP A 329 11.71 6.38 -18.70
C ASP A 329 12.24 5.60 -17.50
N TYR A 330 11.39 4.80 -16.85
CA TYR A 330 11.83 3.91 -15.79
C TYR A 330 12.95 2.98 -16.29
N LYS A 331 12.72 2.27 -17.41
CA LYS A 331 13.71 1.36 -18.01
C LYS A 331 14.97 2.10 -18.46
N LYS A 332 14.84 3.32 -19.00
CA LYS A 332 15.96 4.14 -19.46
C LYS A 332 16.89 4.54 -18.30
N TYR A 333 16.32 4.97 -17.17
CA TYR A 333 17.08 5.59 -16.09
C TYR A 333 17.35 4.69 -14.87
N ARG A 334 16.66 3.55 -14.72
CA ARG A 334 16.79 2.66 -13.53
C ARG A 334 18.22 2.30 -13.18
N ASN A 335 19.04 1.94 -14.16
CA ASN A 335 20.41 1.48 -13.92
C ASN A 335 21.32 2.65 -13.53
N GLN A 336 21.10 3.84 -14.08
CA GLN A 336 21.88 5.03 -13.70
C GLN A 336 21.57 5.44 -12.27
N VAL A 337 20.29 5.44 -11.87
CA VAL A 337 19.86 5.77 -10.51
C VAL A 337 20.31 4.72 -9.49
N LEU A 338 20.27 3.43 -9.86
CA LEU A 338 20.86 2.35 -9.06
C LEU A 338 22.34 2.63 -8.76
N GLU A 339 23.14 2.93 -9.78
CA GLU A 339 24.55 3.27 -9.60
C GLU A 339 24.74 4.57 -8.81
N GLY A 340 23.83 5.54 -8.97
CA GLY A 340 23.78 6.77 -8.17
C GLY A 340 23.63 6.49 -6.67
N PHE A 341 22.70 5.60 -6.26
CA PHE A 341 22.55 5.17 -4.87
C PHE A 341 23.78 4.42 -4.35
N ILE A 342 24.34 3.52 -5.16
CA ILE A 342 25.57 2.79 -4.80
C ILE A 342 26.72 3.77 -4.58
N LYS A 343 26.87 4.75 -5.46
CA LYS A 343 27.91 5.78 -5.34
C LYS A 343 27.67 6.69 -4.13
N ALA A 344 26.43 7.03 -3.83
CA ALA A 344 26.06 7.76 -2.62
C ALA A 344 26.50 6.99 -1.38
N SER A 345 26.19 5.69 -1.31
CA SER A 345 26.61 4.84 -0.20
C SER A 345 28.13 4.82 -0.02
N LYS A 346 28.91 4.70 -1.10
CA LYS A 346 30.38 4.69 -1.02
C LYS A 346 30.92 6.01 -0.48
N ILE A 347 30.42 7.13 -0.99
CA ILE A 347 30.83 8.48 -0.54
C ILE A 347 30.46 8.68 0.94
N LEU A 348 29.29 8.23 1.37
CA LEU A 348 28.88 8.36 2.77
C LEU A 348 29.74 7.49 3.71
N VAL A 349 30.14 6.29 3.27
CA VAL A 349 31.09 5.44 4.01
C VAL A 349 32.46 6.11 4.15
N GLU A 350 32.95 6.77 3.10
CA GLU A 350 34.18 7.58 3.17
C GLU A 350 34.07 8.73 4.19
N ASN A 351 32.85 9.19 4.48
CA ASN A 351 32.55 10.25 5.44
C ASN A 351 31.98 9.69 6.77
N HIS A 352 32.40 8.49 7.15
CA HIS A 352 32.11 7.86 8.45
C HIS A 352 30.62 7.60 8.73
N ILE A 353 29.80 7.47 7.69
CA ILE A 353 28.40 7.02 7.75
C ILE A 353 28.35 5.59 7.22
N PHE A 354 28.36 4.61 8.13
CA PHE A 354 28.61 3.21 7.78
C PHE A 354 27.33 2.38 7.57
N HIS A 355 26.25 2.70 8.29
CA HIS A 355 24.98 1.97 8.19
C HIS A 355 23.78 2.90 8.01
N SER A 356 22.65 2.31 7.62
CA SER A 356 21.36 3.01 7.48
C SER A 356 20.90 3.74 8.74
N ARG A 357 21.32 3.30 9.93
CA ARG A 357 21.03 4.00 11.20
C ARG A 357 21.82 5.30 11.35
N ASP A 358 23.02 5.36 10.76
CA ASP A 358 23.94 6.51 10.83
C ASP A 358 23.60 7.56 9.77
N VAL A 359 22.82 7.20 8.75
CA VAL A 359 22.33 8.15 7.73
C VAL A 359 21.50 9.25 8.42
N PRO A 360 21.92 10.53 8.31
CA PRO A 360 21.19 11.64 8.91
C PRO A 360 19.75 11.76 8.38
N TYR A 361 19.61 11.79 7.06
CA TYR A 361 18.35 11.88 6.34
C TYR A 361 18.31 10.86 5.20
N THR A 362 17.49 9.82 5.32
CA THR A 362 17.21 8.90 4.19
C THR A 362 16.57 9.67 3.04
N THR A 363 15.78 10.68 3.35
CA THR A 363 15.16 11.63 2.42
C THR A 363 16.18 12.41 1.59
N GLN A 364 17.39 12.68 2.09
CA GLN A 364 18.43 13.38 1.32
C GLN A 364 19.19 12.43 0.37
N LEU A 365 19.11 11.11 0.58
CA LEU A 365 19.70 10.12 -0.35
C LEU A 365 19.03 10.18 -1.73
N VAL A 366 17.74 10.50 -1.79
CA VAL A 366 16.96 10.60 -3.04
C VAL A 366 17.56 11.62 -4.02
N PRO A 367 17.67 12.93 -3.68
CA PRO A 367 18.31 13.90 -4.55
C PRO A 367 19.80 13.62 -4.74
N MET A 368 20.51 13.10 -3.72
CA MET A 368 21.92 12.76 -3.83
C MET A 368 22.16 11.68 -4.90
N ALA A 369 21.36 10.62 -4.92
CA ALA A 369 21.44 9.57 -5.92
C ALA A 369 21.14 10.10 -7.32
N ALA A 370 20.13 10.96 -7.47
CA ALA A 370 19.79 11.55 -8.76
C ALA A 370 20.88 12.52 -9.28
N ILE A 371 21.47 13.35 -8.39
CA ILE A 371 22.63 14.19 -8.71
C ILE A 371 23.81 13.33 -9.15
N LEU A 372 24.14 12.28 -8.39
CA LEU A 372 25.25 11.37 -8.72
C LEU A 372 25.02 10.61 -10.03
N SER A 373 23.77 10.31 -10.37
CA SER A 373 23.39 9.73 -11.66
C SER A 373 23.73 10.66 -12.83
N GLN A 374 23.58 11.98 -12.62
CA GLN A 374 23.96 12.99 -13.61
C GLN A 374 25.47 13.24 -13.66
N LEU A 375 26.14 13.30 -12.50
CA LEU A 375 27.58 13.55 -12.42
C LEU A 375 28.41 12.37 -12.95
N GLY A 376 27.93 11.13 -12.79
CA GLY A 376 28.66 9.94 -13.24
C GLY A 376 30.07 9.88 -12.67
N LYS A 377 31.09 9.96 -13.53
CA LYS A 377 32.51 9.94 -13.13
C LYS A 377 33.04 11.30 -12.66
N ASP A 378 32.37 12.40 -12.98
CA ASP A 378 32.86 13.76 -12.66
C ASP A 378 32.96 14.01 -11.14
N VAL A 379 32.15 13.31 -10.35
CA VAL A 379 32.22 13.39 -8.87
C VAL A 379 33.48 12.73 -8.29
N ASP A 380 34.22 11.94 -9.05
CA ASP A 380 35.48 11.34 -8.58
C ASP A 380 36.61 12.40 -8.48
N ASN A 381 36.41 13.57 -9.10
CA ASN A 381 37.25 14.73 -8.86
C ASN A 381 37.08 15.23 -7.42
N MET A 382 38.20 15.44 -6.72
CA MET A 382 38.21 15.88 -5.31
C MET A 382 37.44 17.18 -5.08
N GLY A 383 37.57 18.17 -5.97
CA GLY A 383 36.83 19.44 -5.87
C GLY A 383 35.32 19.26 -5.99
N ASN A 384 34.88 18.40 -6.91
CA ASN A 384 33.47 18.09 -7.12
C ASN A 384 32.88 17.30 -5.94
N LYS A 385 33.63 16.33 -5.41
CA LYS A 385 33.24 15.60 -4.20
C LYS A 385 33.13 16.54 -2.99
N THR A 386 34.05 17.49 -2.83
CA THR A 386 34.00 18.51 -1.78
C THR A 386 32.78 19.42 -1.91
N LYS A 387 32.46 19.91 -3.12
CA LYS A 387 31.23 20.67 -3.38
C LYS A 387 29.98 19.87 -3.00
N LEU A 388 29.89 18.60 -3.43
CA LEU A 388 28.78 17.72 -3.11
C LEU A 388 28.64 17.50 -1.59
N MET A 389 29.74 17.23 -0.89
CA MET A 389 29.71 17.02 0.56
C MET A 389 29.40 18.29 1.34
N ARG A 390 29.80 19.47 0.84
CA ARG A 390 29.38 20.76 1.42
C ARG A 390 27.86 20.92 1.34
N TRP A 391 27.25 20.63 0.18
CA TRP A 391 25.80 20.60 0.05
C TRP A 391 25.15 19.58 1.00
N PHE A 392 25.71 18.37 1.08
CA PHE A 392 25.20 17.32 1.96
C PHE A 392 25.17 17.79 3.42
N TRP A 393 26.31 18.24 3.95
CA TRP A 393 26.44 18.69 5.33
C TRP A 393 25.60 19.93 5.66
N CYS A 394 25.51 20.90 4.75
CA CYS A 394 24.61 22.04 4.90
C CYS A 394 23.14 21.59 5.00
N GLY A 395 22.74 20.59 4.22
CA GLY A 395 21.43 19.95 4.34
C GLY A 395 21.18 19.30 5.70
N VAL A 396 22.18 18.58 6.22
CA VAL A 396 22.10 17.90 7.51
C VAL A 396 22.04 18.89 8.69
N PHE A 397 22.97 19.84 8.76
CA PHE A 397 23.07 20.78 9.87
C PHE A 397 22.07 21.92 9.79
N GLY A 398 21.60 22.27 8.59
CA GLY A 398 20.44 23.15 8.43
C GLY A 398 19.10 22.47 8.75
N GLU A 399 19.10 21.17 9.05
CA GLU A 399 17.91 20.34 9.31
C GLU A 399 16.85 20.43 8.17
N LEU A 400 17.31 20.56 6.93
CA LEU A 400 16.51 20.97 5.77
C LEU A 400 15.71 19.85 5.08
N TYR A 401 15.89 18.60 5.52
CA TYR A 401 15.27 17.40 4.92
C TYR A 401 14.30 16.66 5.86
N GLY A 402 13.88 17.31 6.95
CA GLY A 402 12.91 16.77 7.90
C GLY A 402 11.45 16.82 7.44
N SER A 403 11.09 17.72 6.51
CA SER A 403 9.72 17.90 6.02
C SER A 403 9.67 18.69 4.71
N ALA A 404 8.62 18.49 3.90
CA ALA A 404 8.36 19.22 2.65
C ALA A 404 9.54 19.15 1.63
N ASN A 405 10.06 17.93 1.45
CA ASN A 405 11.34 17.72 0.80
C ASN A 405 11.28 17.76 -0.73
N GLU A 406 10.14 17.49 -1.36
CA GLU A 406 10.04 17.28 -2.81
C GLU A 406 10.38 18.53 -3.62
N THR A 407 9.96 19.70 -3.14
CA THR A 407 10.32 20.98 -3.75
C THR A 407 11.82 21.25 -3.63
N ARG A 408 12.42 20.85 -2.51
CA ARG A 408 13.87 21.00 -2.29
C ARG A 408 14.66 20.05 -3.19
N TYR A 409 14.21 18.80 -3.37
CA TYR A 409 14.84 17.85 -4.30
C TYR A 409 14.94 18.39 -5.73
N ALA A 410 13.84 18.97 -6.22
CA ALA A 410 13.77 19.57 -7.55
C ALA A 410 14.74 20.75 -7.71
N LEU A 411 14.90 21.57 -6.67
CA LEU A 411 15.88 22.66 -6.65
C LEU A 411 17.31 22.13 -6.59
N ASP A 412 17.58 21.17 -5.72
CA ASP A 412 18.93 20.64 -5.48
C ASP A 412 19.50 19.96 -6.72
N ILE A 413 18.73 19.10 -7.41
CA ILE A 413 19.25 18.40 -8.59
C ILE A 413 19.68 19.38 -9.68
N VAL A 414 18.94 20.49 -9.86
CA VAL A 414 19.30 21.52 -10.83
C VAL A 414 20.52 22.31 -10.35
N GLN A 415 20.44 22.88 -9.14
CA GLN A 415 21.45 23.82 -8.66
C GLN A 415 22.79 23.16 -8.34
N VAL A 416 22.78 21.97 -7.74
CA VAL A 416 24.02 21.25 -7.38
C VAL A 416 24.73 20.76 -8.64
N VAL A 417 23.99 20.25 -9.63
CA VAL A 417 24.60 19.82 -10.90
C VAL A 417 25.17 21.03 -11.64
N ASP A 418 24.43 22.13 -11.75
CA ASP A 418 24.93 23.35 -12.41
C ASP A 418 26.14 23.94 -11.68
N TRP A 419 26.14 23.93 -10.34
CA TRP A 419 27.28 24.40 -9.54
C TRP A 419 28.53 23.54 -9.69
N ILE A 420 28.37 22.23 -9.85
CA ILE A 420 29.49 21.29 -9.99
C ILE A 420 30.01 21.24 -11.42
N LEU A 421 29.13 21.12 -12.43
CA LEU A 421 29.53 20.89 -13.82
C LEU A 421 29.68 22.16 -14.66
N LYS A 422 29.01 23.26 -14.29
CA LYS A 422 28.97 24.50 -15.08
C LYS A 422 29.54 25.71 -14.33
N ASP A 423 30.12 25.49 -13.14
CA ASP A 423 30.53 26.54 -12.21
C ASP A 423 29.43 27.60 -11.98
N GLY A 424 28.18 27.13 -11.87
CA GLY A 424 27.01 27.95 -11.57
C GLY A 424 27.05 28.57 -10.15
N PRO A 425 25.99 29.31 -9.76
CA PRO A 425 25.90 29.88 -8.42
C PRO A 425 25.78 28.81 -7.34
N GLU A 426 26.15 29.18 -6.11
CA GLU A 426 26.03 28.29 -4.95
C GLU A 426 24.56 27.88 -4.70
N PRO A 427 24.26 26.58 -4.47
CA PRO A 427 22.91 26.11 -4.25
C PRO A 427 22.23 26.76 -3.05
N LYS A 428 20.93 27.00 -3.18
CA LYS A 428 20.10 27.61 -2.14
C LYS A 428 20.10 26.81 -0.83
N THR A 429 20.19 25.47 -0.90
CA THR A 429 20.32 24.61 0.30
C THR A 429 21.55 24.95 1.15
N ILE A 430 22.62 25.47 0.54
CA ILE A 430 23.80 25.93 1.29
C ILE A 430 23.53 27.30 1.93
N TYR A 431 22.89 28.21 1.20
CA TYR A 431 22.52 29.53 1.71
C TYR A 431 21.48 29.48 2.84
N ASP A 432 20.48 28.61 2.72
CA ASP A 432 19.42 28.40 3.71
C ASP A 432 19.93 27.68 4.97
N ALA A 433 21.10 27.04 4.91
CA ALA A 433 21.63 26.27 6.03
C ALA A 433 22.09 27.20 7.16
N ASN A 434 21.49 27.02 8.33
CA ASN A 434 21.85 27.76 9.53
C ASN A 434 21.94 26.81 10.73
N PHE A 435 23.10 26.80 11.39
CA PHE A 435 23.31 26.02 12.61
C PHE A 435 23.73 26.95 13.75
N VAL A 436 22.86 27.12 14.74
CA VAL A 436 23.13 27.97 15.90
C VAL A 436 23.88 27.14 16.95
N PRO A 437 25.02 27.62 17.53
CA PRO A 437 25.80 26.84 18.50
C PRO A 437 25.02 26.31 19.70
N SER A 438 24.01 27.06 20.17
CA SER A 438 23.13 26.63 21.27
C SER A 438 22.37 25.34 20.95
N ARG A 439 22.19 25.00 19.67
CA ARG A 439 21.57 23.76 19.22
C ARG A 439 22.31 22.54 19.79
N LEU A 440 23.64 22.60 19.93
CA LEU A 440 24.44 21.51 20.50
C LEU A 440 23.92 21.06 21.87
N HIS A 441 23.52 21.98 22.74
CA HIS A 441 22.99 21.67 24.08
C HIS A 441 21.61 20.96 24.05
N THR A 442 20.92 21.00 22.93
CA THR A 442 19.56 20.45 22.75
C THR A 442 19.54 19.16 21.94
N LEU A 443 20.66 18.74 21.36
CA LEU A 443 20.77 17.52 20.57
C LEU A 443 20.95 16.31 21.47
N ARG A 444 19.85 15.68 21.87
CA ARG A 444 19.84 14.60 22.88
C ARG A 444 19.50 13.20 22.34
N THR A 445 19.04 13.12 21.09
CA THR A 445 18.53 11.88 20.50
C THR A 445 19.35 11.42 19.30
N ARG A 446 19.69 10.12 19.28
CA ARG A 446 20.35 9.44 18.16
C ARG A 446 19.52 9.45 16.87
N ASN A 447 18.23 9.79 16.94
CA ASN A 447 17.36 9.91 15.77
C ASN A 447 17.54 11.24 15.04
N SER A 448 18.09 12.28 15.67
CA SER A 448 18.30 13.59 15.04
C SER A 448 19.36 13.49 13.95
N ALA A 449 19.09 14.11 12.79
CA ALA A 449 20.04 14.15 11.69
C ALA A 449 21.32 14.91 12.07
N ALA A 450 21.18 16.07 12.71
CA ALA A 450 22.32 16.85 13.19
C ALA A 450 23.15 16.07 14.24
N TYR A 451 22.50 15.29 15.12
CA TYR A 451 23.20 14.41 16.07
C TYR A 451 24.08 13.38 15.32
N LYS A 452 23.53 12.70 14.33
CA LYS A 452 24.26 11.73 13.51
C LYS A 452 25.39 12.39 12.71
N GLY A 453 25.16 13.60 12.20
CA GLY A 453 26.16 14.37 11.49
C GLY A 453 27.35 14.76 12.38
N ILE A 454 27.11 15.24 13.59
CA ILE A 454 28.17 15.53 14.58
C ILE A 454 28.96 14.25 14.88
N TYR A 455 28.26 13.13 15.09
CA TYR A 455 28.90 11.86 15.37
C TYR A 455 29.86 11.42 14.24
N ALA A 456 29.44 11.57 12.98
CA ALA A 456 30.29 11.27 11.81
C ALA A 456 31.52 12.19 11.74
N ILE A 457 31.34 13.50 11.94
CA ILE A 457 32.45 14.47 11.94
C ILE A 457 33.44 14.20 13.07
N LEU A 458 32.96 13.83 14.26
CA LEU A 458 33.83 13.46 15.38
C LEU A 458 34.73 12.28 14.99
N MET A 459 34.18 11.24 14.34
CA MET A 459 34.99 10.11 13.89
C MET A 459 36.04 10.51 12.83
N ASP A 460 35.70 11.47 11.95
CA ASP A 460 36.62 11.99 10.94
C ASP A 460 37.80 12.78 11.53
N ASP A 461 37.59 13.46 12.67
CA ASP A 461 38.60 14.25 13.41
C ASP A 461 39.62 13.39 14.20
N ASN A 462 40.06 12.28 13.59
CA ASN A 462 41.09 11.39 14.12
C ASN A 462 40.79 10.85 15.54
N THR A 463 39.52 10.65 15.86
CA THR A 463 39.09 10.14 17.18
C THR A 463 39.74 8.78 17.49
N ARG A 464 40.17 8.62 18.74
CA ARG A 464 40.79 7.40 19.25
C ARG A 464 40.01 6.84 20.43
N ASP A 465 39.95 5.51 20.51
CA ASP A 465 39.45 4.85 21.72
C ASP A 465 40.34 5.21 22.92
N TRP A 466 39.72 5.55 24.04
CA TRP A 466 40.43 6.11 25.19
C TRP A 466 41.32 5.12 25.91
N LEU A 467 40.99 3.82 25.86
CA LEU A 467 41.76 2.79 26.54
C LEU A 467 42.86 2.23 25.63
N SER A 468 42.50 1.86 24.40
CA SER A 468 43.45 1.22 23.48
C SER A 468 44.31 2.23 22.71
N GLY A 469 43.89 3.49 22.62
CA GLY A 469 44.51 4.52 21.78
C GLY A 469 44.35 4.26 20.27
N THR A 470 43.57 3.24 19.88
CA THR A 470 43.36 2.87 18.48
C THR A 470 42.48 3.91 17.79
N LYS A 471 42.86 4.31 16.58
CA LYS A 471 42.04 5.20 15.75
C LYS A 471 40.72 4.53 15.41
N ILE A 472 39.62 5.27 15.51
CA ILE A 472 38.30 4.81 15.11
C ILE A 472 38.19 5.02 13.59
N ASP A 473 38.58 3.99 12.85
CA ASP A 473 38.39 3.89 11.40
C ASP A 473 37.33 2.84 11.05
N ILE A 474 37.06 2.63 9.75
CA ILE A 474 36.06 1.66 9.30
C ILE A 474 36.30 0.24 9.86
N SER A 475 37.56 -0.22 9.92
CA SER A 475 37.90 -1.56 10.39
C SER A 475 37.58 -1.70 11.88
N THR A 476 38.06 -0.73 12.66
CA THR A 476 37.90 -0.69 14.11
C THR A 476 36.43 -0.49 14.50
N TYR A 477 35.68 0.31 13.73
CA TYR A 477 34.24 0.50 13.92
C TYR A 477 33.48 -0.82 13.94
N PHE A 478 33.78 -1.72 12.98
CA PHE A 478 33.13 -3.02 12.89
C PHE A 478 33.68 -4.04 13.89
N SER A 479 35.00 -4.10 14.11
CA SER A 479 35.61 -5.12 14.96
C SER A 479 35.40 -4.88 16.46
N GLU A 480 35.46 -3.62 16.89
CA GLU A 480 35.39 -3.23 18.32
C GLU A 480 33.99 -2.78 18.75
N SER A 481 32.99 -2.91 17.86
CA SER A 481 31.61 -2.50 18.09
C SER A 481 31.52 -1.07 18.62
N ILE A 482 32.16 -0.13 17.90
CA ILE A 482 32.18 1.28 18.28
C ILE A 482 30.73 1.81 18.30
N ASP A 483 30.37 2.45 19.41
CA ASP A 483 29.08 3.13 19.56
C ASP A 483 29.27 4.46 20.30
N ILE A 484 28.23 5.29 20.28
CA ILE A 484 28.25 6.60 20.91
C ILE A 484 27.92 6.52 22.40
N HIS A 485 28.89 6.81 23.24
CA HIS A 485 28.80 6.69 24.70
C HIS A 485 28.89 8.04 25.39
N HIS A 486 28.46 8.12 26.65
CA HIS A 486 28.58 9.33 27.45
C HIS A 486 30.03 9.55 27.88
N ILE A 487 30.55 10.78 27.77
CA ILE A 487 31.89 11.14 28.30
C ILE A 487 31.86 11.07 29.83
N PHE A 488 30.86 11.72 30.43
CA PHE A 488 30.51 11.60 31.84
C PHE A 488 29.31 10.65 31.99
N PRO A 489 29.50 9.46 32.57
CA PRO A 489 28.43 8.46 32.69
C PRO A 489 27.22 8.97 33.50
N VAL A 490 26.02 8.51 33.14
CA VAL A 490 24.76 8.90 33.80
C VAL A 490 24.83 8.70 35.33
N ALA A 491 25.34 7.55 35.78
CA ALA A 491 25.49 7.26 37.20
C ALA A 491 26.46 8.20 37.92
N TRP A 492 27.42 8.81 37.21
CA TRP A 492 28.29 9.85 37.76
C TRP A 492 27.57 11.19 37.83
N CYS A 493 26.81 11.57 36.80
CA CYS A 493 26.04 12.82 36.76
C CYS A 493 24.93 12.87 37.81
N GLU A 494 24.28 11.74 38.10
CA GLU A 494 23.16 11.62 39.05
C GLU A 494 23.59 11.48 40.52
N LYS A 495 24.89 11.31 40.81
CA LYS A 495 25.37 11.30 42.21
C LYS A 495 25.08 12.65 42.87
N ASN A 496 24.60 12.58 44.12
CA ASN A 496 24.19 13.73 44.96
C ASN A 496 25.21 14.88 45.10
N LYS A 497 26.48 14.70 44.69
CA LYS A 497 27.52 15.73 44.74
C LYS A 497 27.67 16.54 43.44
N ASN A 498 27.14 16.05 42.31
CA ASN A 498 27.33 16.67 40.99
C ASN A 498 26.05 17.37 40.50
N THR A 499 24.87 16.78 40.73
CA THR A 499 23.54 17.34 40.38
C THR A 499 23.48 17.96 38.98
N ILE A 500 23.95 17.22 37.97
CA ILE A 500 23.87 17.65 36.56
C ILE A 500 22.50 17.24 36.01
N SER A 501 21.84 18.16 35.31
CA SER A 501 20.52 17.89 34.74
C SER A 501 20.58 16.84 33.63
N ARG A 502 19.52 16.05 33.46
CA ARG A 502 19.38 15.11 32.34
C ARG A 502 19.55 15.77 30.99
N ASP A 503 19.04 16.98 30.88
CA ASP A 503 19.11 17.82 29.70
C ASP A 503 20.54 18.13 29.24
N GLU A 504 21.47 18.22 30.18
CA GLU A 504 22.89 18.45 29.92
C GLU A 504 23.64 17.15 29.69
N TYR A 505 23.44 16.12 30.53
CA TYR A 505 24.23 14.89 30.38
C TYR A 505 23.81 14.06 29.16
N ASP A 506 22.56 14.15 28.69
CA ASP A 506 22.12 13.45 27.47
C ASP A 506 22.45 14.21 26.17
N SER A 507 22.91 15.46 26.27
CA SER A 507 23.35 16.28 25.14
C SER A 507 24.50 15.62 24.36
N ILE A 508 24.56 15.85 23.04
CA ILE A 508 25.65 15.40 22.15
C ILE A 508 27.03 15.89 22.61
N ILE A 509 27.10 17.01 23.34
CA ILE A 509 28.35 17.55 23.88
C ILE A 509 28.99 16.57 24.87
N ASN A 510 28.17 15.81 25.61
CA ASN A 510 28.64 14.78 26.53
C ASN A 510 28.75 13.41 25.84
N LYS A 511 28.96 13.35 24.52
CA LYS A 511 29.01 12.09 23.78
C LYS A 511 30.32 11.93 23.02
N THR A 512 30.79 10.69 22.94
CA THR A 512 31.99 10.34 22.18
C THR A 512 31.85 8.94 21.57
N PRO A 513 32.45 8.66 20.40
CA PRO A 513 32.58 7.29 19.90
C PRO A 513 33.57 6.52 20.78
N LEU A 514 33.14 5.38 21.34
CA LEU A 514 33.99 4.48 22.14
C LEU A 514 33.72 3.03 21.80
N SER A 515 34.71 2.16 22.02
CA SER A 515 34.48 0.72 21.95
C SER A 515 33.59 0.25 23.10
N GLY A 516 32.80 -0.79 22.83
CA GLY A 516 31.97 -1.42 23.85
C GLY A 516 32.79 -1.99 25.02
N ARG A 517 34.07 -2.31 24.79
CA ARG A 517 35.01 -2.72 25.85
C ARG A 517 35.39 -1.54 26.74
N THR A 518 35.80 -0.42 26.16
CA THR A 518 36.21 0.78 26.90
C THR A 518 35.06 1.34 27.73
N ASN A 519 33.84 1.42 27.18
CA ASN A 519 32.66 1.86 27.91
C ASN A 519 32.26 0.96 29.10
N ARG A 520 32.74 -0.29 29.18
CA ARG A 520 32.49 -1.16 30.35
C ARG A 520 33.52 -0.96 31.47
N ILE A 521 34.64 -0.30 31.16
CA ILE A 521 35.78 -0.12 32.05
C ILE A 521 35.79 1.29 32.63
N VAL A 522 35.55 2.28 31.76
CA VAL A 522 35.41 3.71 32.09
C VAL A 522 33.97 4.00 32.47
#